data_AF-A0A3M1LHC2-F1
#
_entry.id   AF-A0A3M1LHC2-F1
#
_cell.length_a   1.000
_cell.length_b   1.000
_cell.length_c   1.000
_cell.angle_alpha   90.00
_cell.angle_beta   90.00
_cell.angle_gamma   90.00
#
_symmetry.space_group_name_H-M   'P 1'
#
loop_
_entity.id
_entity.type
_entity.pdbx_description
1 polymer ?
#
loop_
_entity_poly.entity_id
_entity_poly.type
_entity_poly.pdbx_seq_one_letter_code
_entity_poly.pdbx_strand_id
1 'polypeptide(L)'
;MENFGLTTLDVLVMGFYAVFIIGYGLYRGKRKNSEEYFLGGRSMIWPVVGISLFAANISSSTLVGLASDAYQTNTHVYNYEWLAAVVLVFFAVFFMPFYLRSKVYTMPEFLERRYDSRSRYYFSIITLIANVIVDTAAGLYVGLLIMKIVFPGTPTWLII
;
A
#
# COMPACT_ATOMS: atom_id res chain seq x y z
N MET A 1 -11.50 -30.50 3.32
CA MET A 1 -11.60 -29.04 3.28
C MET A 1 -13.07 -28.74 3.53
N GLU A 2 -13.41 -28.16 4.69
CA GLU A 2 -14.79 -27.79 4.99
C GLU A 2 -15.30 -26.87 3.88
N ASN A 3 -16.52 -27.12 3.40
CA ASN A 3 -17.14 -26.30 2.36
C ASN A 3 -17.38 -24.91 2.95
N PHE A 4 -16.46 -23.97 2.70
CA PHE A 4 -16.67 -22.54 2.90
C PHE A 4 -17.79 -22.10 1.93
N GLY A 5 -19.03 -22.28 2.36
CA GLY A 5 -20.20 -21.74 1.67
C GLY A 5 -20.38 -20.30 2.10
N LEU A 6 -20.23 -19.36 1.16
CA LEU A 6 -20.60 -17.96 1.42
C LEU A 6 -22.08 -17.91 1.82
N THR A 7 -22.35 -17.36 3.00
CA THR A 7 -23.72 -17.11 3.44
C THR A 7 -24.27 -15.92 2.66
N THR A 8 -25.59 -15.86 2.46
CA THR A 8 -26.25 -14.69 1.85
C THR A 8 -25.88 -13.38 2.56
N LEU A 9 -25.60 -13.44 3.87
CA LEU A 9 -25.14 -12.30 4.66
C LEU A 9 -23.73 -11.83 4.24
N ASP A 10 -22.79 -12.74 3.98
CA ASP A 10 -21.42 -12.41 3.58
C ASP A 10 -21.41 -11.65 2.25
N VAL A 11 -22.19 -12.15 1.28
CA VAL A 11 -22.34 -11.51 -0.05
C VAL A 11 -22.96 -10.12 0.07
N LEU A 12 -23.96 -9.96 0.94
CA LEU A 12 -24.61 -8.67 1.17
C LEU A 12 -23.63 -7.65 1.77
N VAL A 13 -22.85 -8.06 2.78
CA VAL A 13 -21.84 -7.19 3.42
C VAL A 13 -20.75 -6.79 2.41
N MET A 14 -20.24 -7.74 1.61
CA MET A 14 -19.25 -7.45 0.57
C MET A 14 -19.81 -6.48 -0.48
N GLY A 15 -21.04 -6.70 -0.94
CA GLY A 15 -21.71 -5.83 -1.92
C GLY A 15 -21.94 -4.42 -1.38
N PHE A 16 -22.43 -4.29 -0.15
CA PHE A 16 -22.63 -3.00 0.50
C PHE A 16 -21.31 -2.25 0.67
N TYR A 17 -20.26 -2.93 1.13
CA TYR A 17 -18.92 -2.35 1.29
C TYR A 17 -18.35 -1.83 -0.03
N ALA A 18 -18.46 -2.61 -1.11
CA ALA A 18 -18.02 -2.20 -2.44
C ALA A 18 -18.76 -0.96 -2.95
N VAL A 19 -20.09 -0.94 -2.85
CA VAL A 19 -20.92 0.20 -3.25
C VAL A 19 -20.59 1.44 -2.41
N PHE A 20 -20.43 1.27 -1.09
CA PHE A 20 -20.10 2.36 -0.19
C PHE A 20 -18.75 3.00 -0.55
N ILE A 21 -17.70 2.19 -0.79
CA ILE A 21 -16.37 2.70 -1.16
C ILE A 21 -16.41 3.40 -2.52
N ILE A 22 -17.02 2.81 -3.53
CA ILE A 22 -17.11 3.41 -4.87
C ILE A 22 -17.90 4.72 -4.80
N GLY A 23 -19.04 4.71 -4.10
CA GLY A 23 -19.88 5.89 -3.90
C GLY A 23 -19.15 7.00 -3.16
N TYR A 24 -18.45 6.68 -2.07
CA TYR A 24 -17.65 7.64 -1.30
C TYR A 24 -16.48 8.20 -2.13
N GLY A 25 -15.79 7.34 -2.89
CA GLY A 25 -14.70 7.73 -3.78
C GLY A 25 -15.16 8.70 -4.87
N LEU A 26 -16.29 8.41 -5.54
CA LEU A 26 -16.87 9.30 -6.55
C LEU A 26 -17.37 10.62 -5.96
N TYR A 27 -17.91 10.61 -4.74
CA TYR A 27 -18.34 11.82 -4.04
C TYR A 27 -17.16 12.73 -3.70
N ARG A 28 -16.06 12.17 -3.18
CA ARG A 28 -14.84 12.91 -2.83
C ARG A 28 -13.99 13.31 -4.05
N GLY A 29 -14.04 12.53 -5.13
CA GLY A 29 -13.31 12.79 -6.39
C GLY A 29 -13.77 14.02 -7.17
N LYS A 30 -14.91 14.64 -6.80
CA LYS A 30 -15.43 15.86 -7.44
C LYS A 30 -14.78 17.17 -6.97
N ARG A 31 -13.73 17.15 -6.15
CA ARG A 31 -13.04 18.38 -5.72
C ARG A 31 -12.13 18.91 -6.82
N LYS A 32 -12.41 20.14 -7.27
CA LYS A 32 -11.86 20.78 -8.48
C LYS A 32 -10.44 21.37 -8.34
N ASN A 33 -9.84 21.36 -7.16
CA ASN A 33 -8.60 22.10 -6.93
C ASN A 33 -7.45 21.13 -6.61
N SER A 34 -6.56 20.93 -7.59
CA SER A 34 -5.41 20.03 -7.49
C SER A 34 -4.53 20.36 -6.27
N GLU A 35 -4.46 21.63 -5.90
CA GLU A 35 -3.64 22.10 -4.77
C GLU A 35 -4.23 21.70 -3.40
N GLU A 36 -5.56 21.73 -3.24
CA GLU A 36 -6.26 21.23 -2.04
C GLU A 36 -6.16 19.70 -1.91
N TYR A 37 -6.18 19.00 -3.04
CA TYR A 37 -6.08 17.54 -3.11
C TYR A 37 -4.67 17.04 -2.78
N PHE A 38 -3.62 17.72 -3.27
CA PHE A 38 -2.22 17.31 -3.06
C PHE A 38 -1.59 17.84 -1.76
N LEU A 39 -1.94 19.04 -1.31
CA LEU A 39 -1.29 19.65 -0.13
C LEU A 39 -2.06 19.46 1.18
N GLY A 40 -3.24 18.83 1.18
CA GLY A 40 -4.06 18.64 2.38
C GLY A 40 -4.26 19.96 3.15
N GLY A 41 -4.32 21.08 2.41
CA GLY A 41 -4.47 22.42 2.94
C GLY A 41 -3.45 22.85 4.00
N ARG A 42 -2.18 22.41 3.96
CA ARG A 42 -1.11 22.79 4.93
C ARG A 42 -1.48 22.61 6.43
N SER A 43 -2.58 21.93 6.72
CA SER A 43 -3.22 21.87 8.04
C SER A 43 -3.52 20.43 8.47
N MET A 44 -2.90 19.46 7.81
CA MET A 44 -2.97 18.07 8.24
C MET A 44 -2.32 17.93 9.62
N ILE A 45 -3.15 17.63 10.61
CA ILE A 45 -2.73 17.33 11.97
C ILE A 45 -1.85 16.08 11.99
N TRP A 46 -0.82 16.07 12.86
CA TRP A 46 0.18 15.01 12.91
C TRP A 46 -0.39 13.56 13.03
N PRO A 47 -1.52 13.28 13.72
CA PRO A 47 -2.04 11.92 13.79
C PRO A 47 -2.61 11.44 12.46
N VAL A 48 -3.23 12.33 11.68
CA VAL A 48 -3.80 12.01 10.37
C VAL A 48 -2.68 11.66 9.39
N VAL A 49 -1.56 12.36 9.46
CA VAL A 49 -0.36 12.03 8.65
C VAL A 49 0.17 10.66 9.04
N GLY A 50 0.30 10.36 10.33
CA GLY A 50 0.77 9.06 10.82
C GLY A 50 -0.12 7.89 10.37
N ILE A 51 -1.44 8.03 10.54
CA ILE A 51 -2.40 7.00 10.10
C ILE A 51 -2.36 6.83 8.58
N SER A 52 -2.22 7.91 7.81
CA SER A 52 -2.15 7.83 6.35
C SER A 52 -0.87 7.14 5.87
N LEU A 53 0.26 7.42 6.50
CA LEU A 53 1.54 6.75 6.21
C LEU A 53 1.48 5.26 6.55
N PHE A 54 0.88 4.91 7.69
CA PHE A 54 0.67 3.52 8.08
C PHE A 54 -0.27 2.79 7.11
N ALA A 55 -1.40 3.40 6.76
CA ALA A 55 -2.34 2.86 5.79
C ALA A 55 -1.72 2.69 4.39
N ALA A 56 -0.80 3.57 3.99
CA ALA A 56 -0.08 3.47 2.72
C ALA A 56 0.98 2.36 2.71
N ASN A 57 1.47 1.92 3.88
CA ASN A 57 2.46 0.86 4.00
C ASN A 57 1.82 -0.55 4.02
N ILE A 58 0.61 -0.67 4.54
CA ILE A 58 -0.08 -1.96 4.66
C ILE A 58 -0.89 -2.25 3.39
N SER A 59 -0.57 -3.39 2.77
CA SER A 59 -1.32 -3.94 1.64
C SER A 59 -1.89 -5.31 1.98
N SER A 60 -2.89 -5.75 1.20
CA SER A 60 -3.45 -7.11 1.34
C SER A 60 -2.39 -8.20 1.15
N SER A 61 -1.40 -7.98 0.28
CA SER A 61 -0.31 -8.92 0.08
C SER A 61 0.64 -8.96 1.29
N THR A 62 0.91 -7.82 1.93
CA THR A 62 1.69 -7.77 3.18
C THR A 62 1.01 -8.57 4.29
N LEU A 63 -0.31 -8.45 4.46
CA LEU A 63 -1.04 -9.18 5.51
C LEU A 63 -0.98 -10.69 5.33
N VAL A 64 -1.23 -11.18 4.11
CA VAL A 64 -1.16 -12.62 3.81
C VAL A 64 0.28 -13.12 3.87
N GLY A 65 1.25 -12.31 3.41
CA GLY A 65 2.68 -12.63 3.49
C GLY A 65 3.18 -12.77 4.92
N LEU A 66 2.90 -11.79 5.79
CA LEU A 66 3.30 -11.84 7.21
C LEU A 66 2.61 -12.98 7.96
N ALA A 67 1.34 -13.27 7.67
CA ALA A 67 0.65 -14.42 8.26
C ALA A 67 1.28 -15.76 7.83
N SER A 68 1.67 -15.88 6.55
CA SER A 68 2.36 -17.06 6.01
C SER A 68 3.76 -17.23 6.60
N ASP A 69 4.49 -16.14 6.80
CA ASP A 69 5.81 -16.19 7.43
C ASP A 69 5.71 -16.50 8.92
N ALA A 70 4.70 -15.95 9.61
CA ALA A 70 4.45 -16.24 11.03
C ALA A 70 4.04 -17.70 11.26
N TYR A 71 3.37 -18.33 10.29
CA TYR A 71 3.11 -19.76 10.36
C TYR A 71 4.40 -20.60 10.31
N GLN A 72 5.43 -20.14 9.60
CA GLN A 72 6.71 -20.86 9.44
C GLN A 72 7.71 -20.53 10.56
N THR A 73 7.80 -19.27 10.94
CA THR A 73 8.83 -18.75 11.87
C THR A 73 8.23 -18.28 13.21
N ASN A 74 6.95 -18.54 13.46
CA ASN A 74 6.24 -18.16 14.69
C ASN A 74 6.35 -16.66 14.98
N THR A 75 6.90 -16.31 16.14
CA THR A 75 7.01 -14.91 16.61
C THR A 75 8.24 -14.19 16.05
N HIS A 76 9.10 -14.86 15.29
CA HIS A 76 10.33 -14.23 14.78
C HIS A 76 10.04 -13.14 13.72
N VAL A 77 8.96 -13.26 12.94
CA VAL A 77 8.54 -12.26 11.95
C VAL A 77 8.34 -10.87 12.55
N TYR A 78 7.87 -10.77 13.79
CA TYR A 78 7.62 -9.49 14.45
C TYR A 78 8.89 -8.65 14.62
N ASN A 79 10.08 -9.26 14.58
CA ASN A 79 11.33 -8.52 14.64
C ASN A 79 11.47 -7.53 13.46
N TYR A 80 10.95 -7.90 12.28
CA TYR A 80 10.94 -7.04 11.10
C TYR A 80 10.19 -5.73 11.37
N GLU A 81 8.98 -5.82 11.92
CA GLU A 81 8.13 -4.67 12.24
C GLU A 81 8.70 -3.81 13.38
N TRP A 82 9.26 -4.46 14.42
CA TRP A 82 9.87 -3.75 15.54
C TRP A 82 11.11 -2.97 15.10
N LEU A 83 11.94 -3.56 14.25
CA LEU A 83 13.10 -2.89 13.68
C LEU A 83 12.68 -1.75 12.74
N ALA A 84 11.65 -1.96 11.91
CA ALA A 84 11.12 -0.94 11.03
C ALA A 84 10.68 0.32 11.80
N ALA A 85 10.02 0.16 12.96
CA ALA A 85 9.64 1.28 13.81
C ALA A 85 10.85 2.10 14.27
N VAL A 86 11.91 1.43 14.73
CA VAL A 86 13.16 2.11 15.17
C VAL A 86 13.82 2.85 14.01
N VAL A 87 13.93 2.21 12.85
CA VAL A 87 14.50 2.81 11.64
C VAL A 87 13.67 4.02 11.18
N LEU A 88 12.34 3.95 11.28
CA LEU A 88 11.45 5.04 10.90
C LEU A 88 11.58 6.24 11.83
N VAL A 89 11.72 6.02 13.15
CA VAL A 89 12.00 7.10 14.11
C VAL A 89 13.35 7.75 13.80
N PHE A 90 14.39 6.95 13.54
CA PHE A 90 15.70 7.46 13.14
C PHE A 90 15.62 8.28 11.85
N PHE A 91 14.93 7.78 10.83
CA PHE A 91 14.70 8.50 9.58
C PHE A 91 13.94 9.82 9.81
N ALA A 92 12.90 9.81 10.65
CA ALA A 92 12.11 10.98 10.97
C ALA A 92 12.92 12.07 11.69
N VAL A 93 13.86 11.71 12.56
CA VAL A 93 14.69 12.68 13.29
C VAL A 93 15.81 13.24 12.41
N PHE A 94 16.51 12.38 11.66
CA PHE A 94 17.75 12.77 10.97
C PHE A 94 17.54 13.14 9.51
N PHE A 95 16.73 12.38 8.77
CA PHE A 95 16.61 12.53 7.31
C PHE A 95 15.41 13.40 6.90
N MET A 96 14.27 13.26 7.56
CA MET A 96 13.08 14.07 7.28
C MET A 96 13.34 15.59 7.27
N PRO A 97 14.05 16.21 8.25
CA PRO A 97 14.31 17.64 8.20
C PRO A 97 15.15 18.07 7.01
N PHE A 98 16.00 17.18 6.49
CA PHE A 98 16.82 17.45 5.30
C PHE A 98 15.97 17.39 4.02
N TYR A 99 15.11 16.38 3.87
CA TYR A 99 14.18 16.28 2.73
C TYR A 99 13.22 17.47 2.69
N LEU A 100 12.63 17.85 3.82
CA LEU A 100 11.70 18.98 3.90
C LEU A 100 12.38 20.32 3.51
N ARG A 101 13.65 20.52 3.88
CA ARG A 101 14.42 21.72 3.48
C ARG A 101 14.73 21.77 1.99
N SER A 102 14.88 20.62 1.34
CA SER A 102 15.20 20.54 -0.10
C SER A 102 14.04 20.94 -1.01
N LYS A 103 12.80 21.07 -0.48
CA LYS A 103 11.59 21.45 -1.23
C LYS A 103 11.39 20.64 -2.52
N VAL A 104 11.68 19.34 -2.44
CA VAL A 104 11.41 18.35 -3.49
C VAL A 104 10.15 17.59 -3.13
N TYR A 105 9.37 17.19 -4.13
CA TYR A 105 8.11 16.49 -3.91
C TYR A 105 8.26 14.98 -4.10
N THR A 106 9.26 14.54 -4.86
CA THR A 106 9.48 13.13 -5.18
C THR A 106 10.94 12.71 -4.94
N MET A 107 11.15 11.43 -4.63
CA MET A 107 12.50 10.88 -4.46
C MET A 107 13.36 10.94 -5.72
N PRO A 108 12.85 10.67 -6.94
CA PRO A 108 13.63 10.85 -8.17
C PRO A 108 14.06 12.30 -8.40
N GLU A 109 13.20 13.29 -8.08
CA GLU A 109 13.53 14.72 -8.17
C GLU A 109 14.64 15.09 -7.17
N PHE A 110 14.61 14.53 -5.96
CA PHE A 110 15.68 14.69 -4.98
C PHE A 110 17.03 14.20 -5.54
N LEU A 111 17.05 13.01 -6.16
CA LEU A 111 18.27 12.45 -6.76
C LEU A 111 18.77 13.27 -7.95
N GLU A 112 17.87 13.83 -8.76
CA GLU A 112 18.23 14.72 -9.86
C GLU A 112 18.93 15.99 -9.37
N ARG A 113 18.40 16.63 -8.32
CA ARG A 113 19.03 17.84 -7.76
C ARG A 113 20.36 17.57 -7.08
N ARG A 114 20.54 16.36 -6.52
CA ARG A 114 21.76 16.01 -5.77
C ARG A 114 22.89 15.49 -6.64
N TYR A 115 22.55 14.73 -7.69
CA TYR A 115 23.47 14.06 -8.58
C TYR A 115 23.31 14.59 -10.01
N ASP A 116 22.45 13.96 -10.82
CA ASP A 116 22.20 14.31 -12.22
C ASP A 116 20.87 13.69 -12.71
N SER A 117 20.36 14.15 -13.86
CA SER A 117 19.15 13.58 -14.50
C SER A 117 19.27 12.09 -14.82
N ARG A 118 20.48 11.56 -15.04
CA ARG A 118 20.69 10.11 -15.25
C ARG A 118 20.28 9.28 -14.04
N SER A 119 20.60 9.75 -12.83
CA SER A 119 20.23 9.08 -11.58
C SER A 119 18.72 9.05 -11.38
N ARG A 120 18.00 10.10 -11.80
CA ARG A 120 16.54 10.12 -11.80
C ARG A 120 15.94 9.05 -12.69
N TYR A 121 16.40 8.93 -13.93
CA TYR A 121 15.88 7.90 -14.85
C TYR A 121 16.17 6.50 -14.34
N TYR A 122 17.39 6.25 -13.87
CA TYR A 122 17.77 4.95 -13.32
C TYR A 122 16.89 4.54 -12.14
N PHE A 123 16.75 5.43 -11.14
CA PHE A 123 15.91 5.15 -9.98
C PHE A 123 14.44 4.99 -10.36
N SER A 124 13.90 5.88 -11.20
CA SER A 124 12.50 5.81 -11.63
C SER A 124 12.19 4.51 -12.38
N ILE A 125 13.08 4.07 -13.28
CA ILE A 125 12.90 2.82 -14.02
C ILE A 125 12.90 1.63 -13.07
N ILE A 126 13.86 1.56 -12.13
CA ILE A 126 13.92 0.48 -11.14
C ILE A 126 12.67 0.46 -10.28
N THR A 127 12.24 1.62 -9.77
CA THR A 127 11.04 1.70 -8.93
C THR A 127 9.78 1.30 -9.71
N LEU A 128 9.66 1.71 -10.96
CA LEU A 128 8.54 1.31 -11.83
C LEU A 128 8.52 -0.20 -12.05
N ILE A 129 9.67 -0.78 -12.42
CA ILE A 129 9.80 -2.22 -12.66
C ILE A 129 9.48 -2.99 -11.37
N ALA A 130 10.00 -2.55 -10.23
CA ALA A 130 9.71 -3.18 -8.94
C ALA A 130 8.21 -3.11 -8.60
N ASN A 131 7.56 -1.96 -8.77
CA ASN A 131 6.12 -1.83 -8.50
C ASN A 131 5.27 -2.71 -9.43
N VAL A 132 5.63 -2.79 -10.70
CA VAL A 132 4.86 -3.58 -11.68
C VAL A 132 5.12 -5.09 -11.51
N ILE A 133 6.37 -5.51 -11.35
CA ILE A 133 6.71 -6.94 -11.30
C ILE A 133 6.52 -7.53 -9.91
N VAL A 134 6.81 -6.77 -8.84
CA VAL A 134 6.76 -7.28 -7.48
C VAL A 134 5.43 -6.96 -6.84
N ASP A 135 5.09 -5.67 -6.71
CA ASP A 135 3.90 -5.28 -5.93
C ASP A 135 2.60 -5.69 -6.63
N THR A 136 2.49 -5.45 -7.93
CA THR A 136 1.30 -5.83 -8.70
C THR A 136 1.16 -7.36 -8.78
N ALA A 137 2.26 -8.10 -9.00
CA ALA A 137 2.20 -9.56 -9.05
C ALA A 137 1.86 -10.17 -7.68
N ALA A 138 2.41 -9.64 -6.59
CA ALA A 138 2.07 -10.07 -5.24
C ALA A 138 0.59 -9.79 -4.93
N GLY A 139 0.08 -8.62 -5.32
CA GLY A 139 -1.34 -8.27 -5.20
C GLY A 139 -2.24 -9.23 -5.98
N LEU A 140 -1.91 -9.52 -7.23
CA LEU A 140 -2.65 -10.46 -8.08
C LEU A 140 -2.61 -11.89 -7.51
N TYR A 141 -1.46 -12.35 -7.03
CA TYR A 141 -1.31 -13.68 -6.45
C TYR A 141 -2.18 -13.85 -5.20
N VAL A 142 -2.18 -12.86 -4.31
CA VAL A 142 -3.01 -12.90 -3.10
C VAL A 142 -4.49 -12.79 -3.45
N GLY A 143 -4.85 -11.96 -4.44
CA GLY A 143 -6.21 -11.91 -4.98
C GLY A 143 -6.68 -13.28 -5.49
N LEU A 144 -5.85 -13.96 -6.27
CA LEU A 144 -6.11 -15.32 -6.77
C LEU A 144 -6.29 -16.33 -5.63
N LEU A 145 -5.42 -16.28 -4.64
CA LEU A 145 -5.44 -17.20 -3.50
C LEU A 145 -6.75 -17.06 -2.70
N ILE A 146 -7.15 -15.82 -2.41
CA ILE A 146 -8.42 -15.54 -1.71
C ILE A 146 -9.61 -16.02 -2.56
N MET A 147 -9.62 -15.70 -3.86
CA MET A 147 -10.69 -16.10 -4.75
C MET A 147 -10.83 -17.62 -4.88
N LYS A 148 -9.72 -18.38 -4.88
CA LYS A 148 -9.77 -19.85 -4.86
C LYS A 148 -10.30 -20.43 -3.56
N ILE A 149 -10.02 -19.78 -2.43
CA ILE A 149 -10.57 -20.19 -1.12
C ILE A 149 -12.08 -19.97 -1.10
N VAL A 150 -12.56 -18.85 -1.65
CA VAL A 150 -13.97 -18.48 -1.67
C VAL A 150 -14.77 -19.23 -2.75
N PHE A 151 -14.21 -19.42 -3.94
CA PHE A 151 -14.84 -20.07 -5.09
C PHE A 151 -13.99 -21.23 -5.62
N PRO A 152 -13.93 -22.37 -4.90
CA PRO A 152 -13.03 -23.48 -5.22
C PRO A 152 -13.31 -24.16 -6.57
N GLY A 153 -14.52 -23.99 -7.14
CA GLY A 153 -14.89 -24.51 -8.45
C GLY A 153 -14.51 -23.63 -9.64
N THR A 154 -13.99 -22.42 -9.41
CA THR A 154 -13.66 -21.51 -10.51
C THR A 154 -12.25 -21.77 -11.05
N PRO A 155 -12.10 -21.89 -12.38
CA PRO A 155 -10.80 -22.15 -12.97
C PRO A 155 -9.87 -20.95 -12.82
N THR A 156 -8.60 -21.23 -12.51
CA THR A 156 -7.55 -20.23 -12.20
C THR A 156 -7.41 -19.12 -13.27
N TRP A 157 -7.63 -19.44 -14.54
CA TRP A 157 -7.52 -18.49 -15.67
C TRP A 157 -8.70 -17.52 -15.78
N LEU A 158 -9.78 -17.74 -15.04
CA LEU A 158 -10.97 -16.88 -15.03
C LEU A 158 -10.92 -15.88 -13.87
N ILE A 159 -9.96 -16.06 -12.96
CA ILE A 159 -9.73 -15.24 -11.75
C ILE A 159 -8.58 -14.23 -11.97
N ILE A 160 -7.62 -14.56 -12.84
CA ILE A 160 -6.52 -13.70 -13.29
C ILE A 160 -6.92 -13.07 -14.62
#